data_AF-A0A443RWP1-F1
#
_entry.id   AF-A0A443RWP1-F1
#
_cell.length_a   1.000
_cell.length_b   1.000
_cell.length_c   1.000
_cell.angle_alpha   90.00
_cell.angle_beta   90.00
_cell.angle_gamma   90.00
#
_symmetry.space_group_name_H-M   'P 1'
#
loop_
_entity.id
_entity.type
_entity.pdbx_description
1 polymer ?
#
loop_
_entity_poly.entity_id
_entity_poly.type
_entity_poly.pdbx_seq_one_letter_code
_entity_poly.pdbx_strand_id
1 'polypeptide(L)'
;MKPLYVSPKNEDRRKKILNDSRIDYLNFGKTIRIKNITIADNRTYECFAADFKVGQLQKHLINVNVQSAPTLSMNSKIVYK
;
A
#
# COMPACT_ATOMS: atom_id res chain seq x y z
N MET A 1 19.93 12.62 -5.19
CA MET A 1 18.46 12.59 -5.02
C MET A 1 18.07 11.26 -4.38
N LYS A 2 18.05 11.15 -3.03
CA LYS A 2 17.60 9.91 -2.38
C LYS A 2 16.06 9.90 -2.41
N PRO A 3 15.42 8.86 -2.95
CA PRO A 3 14.01 8.65 -2.72
C PRO A 3 13.78 8.22 -1.27
N LEU A 4 12.78 8.78 -0.60
CA LEU A 4 12.29 8.20 0.64
C LEU A 4 11.13 7.30 0.26
N TYR A 5 11.42 6.03 -0.01
CA TYR A 5 10.49 4.90 -0.10
C TYR A 5 8.95 5.18 -0.18
N VAL A 6 8.28 4.55 -1.14
CA VAL A 6 6.81 4.49 -1.10
C VAL A 6 6.38 3.58 0.07
N SER A 7 5.27 3.87 0.75
CA SER A 7 4.72 2.98 1.79
C SER A 7 3.21 3.22 1.99
N PRO A 8 2.46 2.32 2.65
CA PRO A 8 1.08 2.58 3.02
C PRO A 8 0.98 3.78 3.95
N LYS A 9 -0.13 4.52 3.86
CA LYS A 9 -0.40 5.66 4.75
C LYS A 9 -0.49 5.29 6.24
N ASN A 10 -0.93 4.06 6.54
CA ASN A 10 -1.11 3.59 7.92
C ASN A 10 0.21 3.07 8.52
N GLU A 11 0.61 3.62 9.67
CA GLU A 11 1.91 3.38 10.32
C GLU A 11 2.13 1.93 10.79
N ASP A 12 1.12 1.28 11.39
CA ASP A 12 1.20 -0.13 11.80
C ASP A 12 1.42 -1.05 10.60
N ARG A 13 0.83 -0.68 9.46
CA ARG A 13 0.97 -1.41 8.19
C ARG A 13 2.32 -1.16 7.53
N ARG A 14 2.97 -0.01 7.76
CA ARG A 14 4.33 0.25 7.24
C ARG A 14 5.32 -0.79 7.76
N LYS A 15 5.28 -1.07 9.07
CA LYS A 15 6.12 -2.12 9.70
C LYS A 15 5.80 -3.51 9.15
N LYS A 16 4.52 -3.81 8.91
CA LYS A 16 4.08 -5.09 8.35
C LYS A 16 4.54 -5.30 6.90
N ILE A 17 4.61 -4.24 6.09
CA ILE A 17 5.03 -4.32 4.69
C ILE A 17 6.53 -4.60 4.52
N LEU A 18 7.37 -4.16 5.45
CA LEU A 18 8.81 -4.46 5.41
C LEU A 18 9.09 -5.97 5.46
N ASN A 19 8.16 -6.75 6.03
CA ASN A 19 8.26 -8.21 6.13
C ASN A 19 7.32 -8.94 5.15
N ASP A 20 6.71 -8.24 4.20
CA ASP A 20 5.83 -8.86 3.20
C ASP A 20 6.66 -9.32 2.00
N SER A 21 6.86 -10.65 1.90
CA SER A 21 7.58 -11.30 0.81
C SER A 21 7.05 -11.00 -0.61
N ARG A 22 5.83 -10.47 -0.72
CA ARG A 22 5.24 -10.07 -2.00
C ARG A 22 5.79 -8.76 -2.53
N ILE A 23 6.53 -8.00 -1.73
CA ILE A 23 6.90 -6.62 -2.02
C ILE A 23 8.37 -6.54 -2.42
N ASP A 24 8.62 -6.05 -3.64
CA ASP A 24 9.95 -5.65 -4.08
C ASP A 24 10.06 -4.12 -4.07
N TYR A 25 11.16 -3.62 -3.50
CA TYR A 25 11.56 -2.22 -3.61
C TYR A 25 12.57 -2.05 -4.74
N LEU A 26 12.17 -1.35 -5.79
CA LEU A 26 12.98 -1.09 -6.98
C LEU A 26 13.38 0.38 -7.03
N ASN A 27 14.38 0.71 -7.85
CA ASN A 27 14.84 2.09 -8.07
C ASN A 27 15.19 2.81 -6.75
N PHE A 28 15.91 2.12 -5.87
CA PHE A 28 16.27 2.59 -4.52
C PHE A 28 15.05 2.91 -3.64
N GLY A 29 13.91 2.25 -3.86
CA GLY A 29 12.66 2.49 -3.12
C GLY A 29 11.72 3.51 -3.75
N LYS A 30 12.07 4.08 -4.92
CA LYS A 30 11.14 4.93 -5.72
C LYS A 30 9.93 4.16 -6.22
N THR A 31 10.10 2.86 -6.42
CA THR A 31 9.08 2.02 -7.02
C THR A 31 8.82 0.85 -6.08
N ILE A 32 7.57 0.68 -5.68
CA ILE A 32 7.09 -0.54 -5.05
C ILE A 32 6.46 -1.41 -6.12
N ARG A 33 6.85 -2.69 -6.13
CA ARG A 33 6.17 -3.74 -6.88
C ARG A 33 5.55 -4.71 -5.89
N ILE A 34 4.22 -4.89 -5.96
CA ILE A 34 3.48 -5.84 -5.13
C ILE A 34 3.06 -7.02 -6.01
N LYS A 35 3.55 -8.22 -5.69
CA LYS A 35 3.16 -9.49 -6.33
C LYS A 35 1.90 -10.04 -5.65
N ASN A 36 1.14 -10.88 -6.35
CA ASN A 36 -0.04 -11.56 -5.80
C ASN A 36 -0.98 -10.57 -5.07
N ILE A 37 -1.49 -9.59 -5.83
CA ILE A 37 -2.31 -8.51 -5.30
C ILE A 37 -3.61 -9.07 -4.70
N THR A 38 -4.05 -8.50 -3.59
CA THR A 38 -5.30 -8.87 -2.93
C THR A 38 -6.21 -7.66 -2.76
N ILE A 39 -7.49 -7.88 -2.44
CA ILE A 39 -8.42 -6.79 -2.11
C ILE A 39 -7.88 -5.92 -0.96
N ALA A 40 -7.10 -6.50 -0.04
CA ALA A 40 -6.49 -5.76 1.07
C ALA A 40 -5.41 -4.76 0.62
N ASP A 41 -4.94 -4.82 -0.62
CA ASP A 41 -4.00 -3.87 -1.22
C ASP A 41 -4.72 -2.66 -1.87
N ASN A 42 -6.06 -2.65 -1.92
CA ASN A 42 -6.89 -1.51 -2.31
C ASN A 42 -6.87 -0.43 -1.21
N ARG A 43 -5.95 0.53 -1.31
CA ARG A 43 -5.70 1.55 -0.28
C ARG A 43 -4.86 2.71 -0.80
N THR A 44 -4.67 3.70 0.06
CA THR A 44 -3.76 4.83 -0.19
C THR A 44 -2.33 4.52 0.22
N TYR A 45 -1.40 4.76 -0.70
CA TYR A 45 0.04 4.75 -0.49
C TYR A 45 0.56 6.19 -0.46
N GLU A 46 1.69 6.39 0.20
CA GLU A 46 2.39 7.66 0.31
C GLU A 46 3.80 7.51 -0.25
N CYS A 47 4.19 8.44 -1.12
CA CYS A 47 5.56 8.60 -1.56
C CYS A 47 6.19 9.74 -0.78
N PHE A 48 7.42 9.53 -0.28
CA PHE A 48 8.20 10.57 0.38
C PHE A 48 9.39 10.96 -0.52
N ALA A 49 9.60 12.25 -0.74
CA ALA A 49 10.74 12.73 -1.48
C ALA A 49 11.41 13.85 -0.69
N ALA A 50 12.71 13.71 -0.40
CA ALA A 50 13.49 14.80 0.14
C ALA A 50 14.27 15.44 -0.99
N ASP A 51 14.06 16.75 -1.16
CA ASP A 51 15.03 17.57 -1.85
C ASP A 51 16.15 17.92 -0.88
N PHE A 52 17.33 17.33 -1.11
CA PHE A 52 18.52 17.55 -0.28
C PHE A 52 18.98 19.02 -0.27
N LYS A 53 18.61 19.83 -1.27
CA LYS A 53 18.98 21.24 -1.32
C LYS A 53 18.06 22.14 -0.51
N VAL A 54 16.79 21.75 -0.34
CA VAL A 54 15.76 22.56 0.32
C VAL A 54 15.43 22.03 1.72
N GLY A 55 15.88 20.81 2.05
CA GLY A 55 15.64 20.17 3.36
C GLY A 55 14.18 19.79 3.60
N GLN A 56 13.30 19.98 2.62
CA GLN A 56 11.87 19.71 2.75
C GLN A 56 11.52 18.30 2.28
N LEU A 57 10.78 17.60 3.14
CA LEU A 57 10.18 16.31 2.84
C LEU A 57 8.81 16.54 2.19
N GLN A 58 8.71 16.27 0.90
CA GLN A 58 7.44 16.28 0.19
C GLN A 58 6.74 14.93 0.31
N LYS A 59 5.41 14.96 0.40
CA LYS A 59 4.55 13.79 0.46
C LYS A 59 3.56 13.83 -0.69
N HIS A 60 3.38 12.69 -1.35
CA HIS A 60 2.35 12.53 -2.37
C HIS A 60 1.50 11.30 -2.09
N LEU A 61 0.17 11.46 -2.13
CA LEU A 61 -0.79 10.39 -1.88
C LEU A 61 -1.19 9.72 -3.19
N ILE A 62 -1.20 8.40 -3.21
CA ILE A 62 -1.55 7.58 -4.36
C ILE A 62 -2.66 6.62 -3.95
N ASN A 63 -3.84 6.76 -4.55
CA ASN A 63 -4.96 5.85 -4.31
C ASN A 63 -4.88 4.67 -5.27
N VAL A 64 -4.67 3.46 -4.73
CA VAL A 64 -4.65 2.23 -5.52
C VAL A 64 -6.01 1.57 -5.42
N ASN A 65 -6.67 1.38 -6.57
CA ASN A 65 -7.91 0.63 -6.68
C ASN A 65 -7.62 -0.77 -7.22
N VAL A 66 -7.98 -1.81 -6.45
CA VAL A 66 -7.88 -3.21 -6.87
C VAL A 66 -9.27 -3.69 -7.28
N GLN A 67 -9.37 -4.23 -8.49
CA GLN A 67 -10.59 -4.81 -9.03
C GLN A 67 -10.52 -6.34 -8.96
N SER A 68 -11.64 -6.97 -8.63
CA SER A 68 -11.80 -8.42 -8.61
C SER A 68 -13.15 -8.81 -9.21
N ALA A 69 -13.28 -10.07 -9.62
CA ALA A 69 -14.59 -10.63 -9.93
C ALA A 69 -15.51 -10.60 -8.68
N PRO A 70 -16.84 -10.56 -8.87
CA PRO A 70 -17.80 -10.68 -7.78
C PRO A 70 -17.61 -11.99 -7.00
N THR A 71 -17.86 -11.95 -5.69
CA THR A 71 -17.85 -13.14 -4.83
C THR A 71 -19.22 -13.32 -4.18
N LEU A 72 -19.64 -14.57 -4.00
CA LEU A 72 -20.86 -14.90 -3.28
C LEU A 72 -20.57 -14.83 -1.77
N SER A 73 -21.26 -13.94 -1.04
CA SER A 73 -21.20 -13.90 0.42
C SER A 73 -22.44 -14.58 1.00
N MET A 74 -22.26 -15.74 1.65
CA MET A 74 -23.35 -16.41 2.36
C MET A 74 -23.56 -15.78 3.74
N ASN A 75 -24.41 -14.75 3.81
CA ASN A 75 -24.80 -14.13 5.07
C ASN A 75 -26.07 -14.80 5.61
N SER A 76 -26.00 -16.06 6.05
CA SER A 76 -27.15 -16.73 6.66
C SER A 76 -27.28 -16.33 8.14
N LYS A 77 -28.17 -15.37 8.45
CA LYS A 77 -28.75 -15.25 9.80
C LYS A 77 -30.04 -16.07 9.82
N ILE A 78 -29.96 -17.31 10.31
CA ILE A 78 -31.16 -18.08 10.61
C ILE A 78 -31.71 -17.53 11.94
N VAL A 79 -32.85 -16.84 11.88
CA VAL A 79 -33.59 -16.41 13.08
C VAL A 79 -34.78 -17.36 13.21
N TYR A 80 -34.77 -18.21 14.23
CA TYR A 80 -35.95 -18.98 14.63
C TYR A 80 -36.86 -18.07 15.48
N LYS A 81 -38.17 -18.09 15.20
CA LYS A 81 -39.23 -17.47 16.02
C LYS A 81 -40.06 -18.57 16.65
#